data_AF-C7PZY2-F1
#
_entry.id   AF-C7PZY2-F1
#
_cell.length_a   1.000
_cell.length_b   1.000
_cell.length_c   1.000
_cell.angle_alpha   90.00
_cell.angle_beta   90.00
_cell.angle_gamma   90.00
#
_symmetry.space_group_name_H-M   'P 1'
#
loop_
_entity.id
_entity.type
_entity.pdbx_description
1 polymer ?
#
loop_
_entity_poly.entity_id
_entity_poly.type
_entity_poly.pdbx_seq_one_letter_code
_entity_poly.pdbx_strand_id
1 'polypeptide(L)'
;MSIRPTRRRAVLAAVAVTVSLTGAAGATTASAAVRPATFIGIEDGYGPTLADAQATAGAQMNADYTGCKRPYFLVSDGQIADGTWWARVEANGCTGYR
;
A
#
# COMPACT_ATOMS: atom_id res chain seq x y z
N MET A 1 7.75 23.34 -56.88
CA MET A 1 6.31 23.68 -56.69
C MET A 1 6.00 23.39 -55.23
N SER A 2 5.50 24.24 -54.35
CA SER A 2 4.98 25.60 -54.37
C SER A 2 4.74 25.97 -52.88
N ILE A 3 5.19 27.16 -52.43
CA ILE A 3 4.47 28.18 -51.61
C ILE A 3 3.59 27.65 -50.43
N ARG A 4 3.67 28.07 -49.16
CA ARG A 4 4.41 29.06 -48.33
C ARG A 4 4.09 28.72 -46.85
N PRO A 5 4.94 29.15 -45.90
CA PRO A 5 4.72 29.02 -44.47
C PRO A 5 3.66 30.01 -43.97
N THR A 6 2.71 29.52 -43.16
CA THR A 6 1.75 30.39 -42.47
C THR A 6 2.48 31.14 -41.36
N ARG A 7 2.86 32.38 -41.68
CA ARG A 7 3.21 33.41 -40.72
C ARG A 7 2.05 33.61 -39.75
N ARG A 8 2.38 33.76 -38.47
CA ARG A 8 1.97 34.83 -37.53
C ARG A 8 2.03 34.24 -36.12
N ARG A 9 2.62 34.84 -35.11
CA ARG A 9 3.30 36.12 -34.91
C ARG A 9 3.97 35.93 -33.54
N ALA A 10 5.26 36.19 -33.45
CA ALA A 10 5.91 36.41 -32.16
C ALA A 10 5.30 37.65 -31.50
N VAL A 11 5.13 37.64 -30.18
CA VAL A 11 5.42 38.80 -29.32
C VAL A 11 5.80 38.27 -27.93
N LEU A 12 7.05 38.56 -27.53
CA LEU A 12 7.54 38.50 -26.16
C LEU A 12 6.78 39.48 -25.26
N ALA A 13 6.54 39.12 -24.01
CA ALA A 13 6.60 40.08 -22.91
C ALA A 13 6.86 39.35 -21.59
N ALA A 14 8.12 39.41 -21.15
CA ALA A 14 8.47 39.24 -19.76
C ALA A 14 7.91 40.43 -18.96
N VAL A 15 7.21 40.16 -17.86
CA VAL A 15 7.00 41.15 -16.81
C VAL A 15 7.33 40.47 -15.49
N ALA A 16 8.57 40.67 -15.07
CA ALA A 16 8.95 40.54 -13.67
C ALA A 16 8.56 41.85 -12.97
N VAL A 17 7.64 41.78 -12.02
CA VAL A 17 7.49 42.80 -10.96
C VAL A 17 7.28 42.08 -9.64
N THR A 18 8.32 42.17 -8.82
CA THR A 18 8.39 41.88 -7.39
C THR A 18 7.65 42.96 -6.60
N VAL A 19 6.78 42.60 -5.64
CA VAL A 19 6.62 43.34 -4.37
C VAL A 19 6.19 42.37 -3.26
N SER A 20 7.05 42.27 -2.25
CA SER A 20 6.91 41.56 -0.99
C SER A 20 5.89 42.25 -0.08
N LEU A 21 4.96 41.52 0.56
CA LEU A 21 4.34 41.95 1.82
C LEU A 21 3.77 40.73 2.58
N THR A 22 4.46 40.44 3.69
CA THR A 22 3.91 39.99 4.99
C THR A 22 2.87 38.86 4.99
N GLY A 23 3.35 37.69 5.36
CA GLY A 23 2.52 36.61 5.88
C GLY A 23 3.40 35.49 6.39
N ALA A 24 3.99 35.66 7.57
CA ALA A 24 4.48 34.55 8.38
C ALA A 24 3.29 33.68 8.81
N ALA A 25 2.67 32.98 7.87
CA ALA A 25 1.86 31.82 8.18
C ALA A 25 2.82 30.66 7.96
N GLY A 26 3.46 30.23 9.05
CA GLY A 26 4.22 28.99 9.06
C GLY A 26 3.36 27.93 8.39
N ALA A 27 3.78 27.49 7.21
CA ALA A 27 3.35 26.21 6.70
C ALA A 27 3.97 25.19 7.64
N THR A 28 3.36 25.03 8.81
CA THR A 28 3.47 23.82 9.58
C THR A 28 2.91 22.75 8.66
N THR A 29 3.80 22.08 7.93
CA THR A 29 3.51 20.73 7.46
C THR A 29 3.16 19.98 8.73
N ALA A 30 1.87 19.88 9.03
CA ALA A 30 1.38 19.05 10.10
C ALA A 30 1.85 17.65 9.74
N SER A 31 2.95 17.21 10.37
CA SER A 31 3.33 15.82 10.36
C SER A 31 2.18 15.14 11.10
N ALA A 32 1.25 14.55 10.36
CA ALA A 32 0.27 13.67 10.96
C ALA A 32 1.08 12.57 11.64
N ALA A 33 1.11 12.59 12.98
CA ALA A 33 1.74 11.53 13.74
C ALA A 33 1.07 10.23 13.29
N VAL A 34 1.83 9.37 12.60
CA VAL A 34 1.36 8.04 12.20
C VAL A 34 1.13 7.28 13.49
N ARG A 35 -0.14 7.26 13.94
CA ARG A 35 -0.52 6.46 15.10
C ARG A 35 -0.52 5.00 14.64
N PRO A 36 0.15 4.09 15.35
CA PRO A 36 0.10 2.68 15.00
C PRO A 36 -1.36 2.22 15.06
N ALA A 37 -1.90 1.84 13.90
CA ALA A 37 -3.23 1.27 13.79
C ALA A 37 -3.11 -0.24 13.84
N THR A 38 -3.85 -0.86 14.75
CA THR A 38 -4.00 -2.32 14.79
C THR A 38 -5.11 -2.73 13.85
N PHE A 39 -4.86 -3.72 13.01
CA PHE A 39 -5.83 -4.29 12.08
C PHE A 39 -5.86 -5.81 12.17
N ILE A 40 -6.75 -6.41 11.38
CA ILE A 40 -6.85 -7.85 11.21
C ILE A 40 -5.95 -8.24 10.02
N GLY A 41 -4.91 -9.00 10.27
CA GLY A 41 -4.09 -9.60 9.22
C GLY A 41 -4.78 -10.86 8.70
N ILE A 42 -4.79 -11.06 7.39
CA ILE A 42 -5.34 -12.25 6.73
C ILE A 42 -4.31 -12.73 5.73
N GLU A 43 -3.90 -14.00 5.81
CA GLU A 43 -2.99 -14.61 4.85
C GLU A 43 -3.48 -15.97 4.38
N ASP A 44 -3.09 -16.33 3.17
CA ASP A 44 -3.44 -17.58 2.50
C ASP A 44 -2.18 -18.44 2.31
N GLY A 45 -2.18 -19.66 2.81
CA GLY A 45 -1.09 -20.61 2.63
C GLY A 45 -1.51 -21.82 1.83
N TYR A 46 -0.52 -22.47 1.22
CA TYR A 46 -0.70 -23.67 0.39
C TYR A 46 0.27 -24.76 0.83
N GLY A 47 -0.14 -26.01 0.71
CA GLY A 47 0.69 -27.15 1.09
C GLY A 47 0.08 -28.50 0.71
N PRO A 48 0.85 -29.60 0.82
CA PRO A 48 0.36 -30.94 0.51
C PRO A 48 -0.69 -31.43 1.53
N THR A 49 -0.75 -30.83 2.71
CA THR A 49 -1.79 -31.07 3.73
C THR A 49 -2.38 -29.76 4.24
N LEU A 50 -3.55 -29.81 4.87
CA LEU A 50 -4.15 -28.65 5.54
C LEU A 50 -3.20 -28.05 6.59
N ALA A 51 -2.52 -28.90 7.37
CA ALA A 51 -1.58 -28.44 8.38
C ALA A 51 -0.40 -27.68 7.78
N ASP A 52 0.14 -28.15 6.64
CA ASP A 52 1.20 -27.46 5.91
C ASP A 52 0.70 -26.13 5.34
N ALA A 53 -0.51 -26.10 4.77
CA ALA A 53 -1.12 -24.88 4.27
C ALA A 53 -1.29 -23.84 5.39
N GLN A 54 -1.76 -24.23 6.57
CA GLN A 54 -1.86 -23.36 7.74
C GLN A 54 -0.49 -22.87 8.24
N ALA A 55 0.52 -23.75 8.23
CA ALA A 55 1.88 -23.38 8.62
C ALA A 55 2.47 -22.35 7.65
N THR A 56 2.27 -22.53 6.34
CA THR A 56 2.67 -21.57 5.30
C THR A 56 1.96 -20.23 5.49
N ALA A 57 0.64 -20.23 5.69
CA ALA A 57 -0.13 -19.01 5.92
C ALA A 57 0.36 -18.27 7.18
N GLY A 58 0.65 -19.02 8.25
CA GLY A 58 1.20 -18.45 9.48
C GLY A 58 2.61 -17.92 9.32
N ALA A 59 3.45 -18.53 8.47
CA ALA A 59 4.78 -18.02 8.16
C ALA A 59 4.70 -16.69 7.38
N GLN A 60 3.80 -16.59 6.40
CA GLN A 60 3.53 -15.35 5.66
C GLN A 60 3.00 -14.25 6.57
N MET A 61 2.06 -14.57 7.46
CA MET A 61 1.54 -13.62 8.46
C MET A 61 2.66 -12.99 9.30
N ASN A 62 3.68 -13.76 9.67
CA ASN A 62 4.85 -13.27 10.42
C ASN A 62 5.85 -12.47 9.57
N ALA A 63 5.85 -12.68 8.26
CA ALA A 63 6.72 -11.97 7.33
C ALA A 63 6.15 -10.59 6.96
N ASP A 64 4.83 -10.54 6.74
CA ASP A 64 4.14 -9.35 6.21
C ASP A 64 3.63 -8.43 7.33
N TYR A 65 3.36 -8.99 8.51
CA TYR A 65 2.87 -8.25 9.65
C TYR A 65 3.74 -8.43 10.91
N THR A 66 3.62 -7.44 11.79
CA THR A 66 4.24 -7.38 13.11
C THR A 66 3.17 -7.17 14.18
N GLY A 67 3.44 -7.57 15.43
CA GLY A 67 2.51 -7.33 16.54
C GLY A 67 1.23 -8.17 16.55
N CYS A 68 1.02 -9.04 15.55
CA CYS A 68 -0.13 -9.94 15.49
C CYS A 68 -0.26 -10.78 16.77
N LYS A 69 -1.47 -10.81 17.34
CA LYS A 69 -1.82 -11.64 18.49
C LYS A 69 -1.98 -13.08 18.05
N ARG A 70 -1.28 -13.98 18.74
CA ARG A 70 -1.39 -15.44 18.56
C ARG A 70 -2.45 -16.02 19.49
N PRO A 71 -3.08 -17.17 19.15
CA PRO A 71 -2.87 -17.98 17.94
C PRO A 71 -3.49 -17.36 16.67
N TYR A 72 -3.06 -17.83 15.51
CA TYR A 72 -3.71 -17.51 14.23
C TYR A 72 -4.88 -18.47 14.02
N PHE A 73 -6.01 -17.92 13.59
CA PHE A 73 -7.26 -18.66 13.48
C PHE A 73 -7.50 -19.08 12.04
N LEU A 74 -7.83 -20.35 11.81
CA LEU A 74 -8.29 -20.79 10.49
C LEU A 74 -9.67 -20.18 10.21
N VAL A 75 -9.78 -19.49 9.08
CA VAL A 75 -11.04 -18.87 8.63
C VAL A 75 -11.73 -19.73 7.59
N SER A 76 -10.96 -20.25 6.64
CA SER A 76 -11.48 -21.11 5.58
C SER A 76 -10.35 -21.97 5.01
N ASP A 77 -10.72 -23.13 4.50
CA ASP A 77 -9.80 -24.04 3.86
C ASP A 77 -10.47 -24.81 2.73
N GLY A 78 -9.64 -25.50 1.95
CA GLY A 78 -10.12 -26.49 1.00
C GLY A 78 -8.98 -27.19 0.29
N GLN A 79 -9.36 -28.14 -0.55
CA GLN A 79 -8.45 -28.83 -1.43
C GLN A 79 -8.81 -28.49 -2.88
N ILE A 80 -7.80 -28.08 -3.65
CA ILE A 80 -7.97 -27.89 -5.09
C ILE A 80 -7.78 -29.21 -5.84
N ALA A 81 -8.17 -29.25 -7.12
CA ALA A 81 -8.31 -30.49 -7.89
C ALA A 81 -7.01 -31.30 -8.03
N ASP A 82 -5.84 -30.68 -7.90
CA ASP A 82 -4.54 -31.35 -7.95
C ASP A 82 -4.11 -32.00 -6.62
N GLY A 83 -4.94 -31.90 -5.59
CA GLY A 83 -4.69 -32.44 -4.25
C GLY A 83 -3.99 -31.47 -3.31
N THR A 84 -3.59 -30.27 -3.76
CA THR A 84 -3.00 -29.24 -2.91
C THR A 84 -4.06 -28.66 -1.97
N TRP A 85 -3.70 -28.49 -0.71
CA TRP A 85 -4.53 -27.78 0.27
C TRP A 85 -4.22 -26.30 0.28
N TRP A 86 -5.25 -25.49 0.47
CA TRP A 86 -5.13 -24.08 0.80
C TRP A 86 -5.81 -23.80 2.14
N ALA A 87 -5.28 -22.83 2.88
CA ALA A 87 -5.80 -22.42 4.17
C ALA A 87 -5.66 -20.90 4.32
N ARG A 88 -6.77 -20.24 4.66
CA ARG A 88 -6.79 -18.84 5.05
C ARG A 88 -6.74 -18.72 6.56
N VAL A 89 -5.76 -17.98 7.08
CA VAL A 89 -5.64 -17.71 8.51
C VAL A 89 -5.81 -16.23 8.80
N GLU A 90 -6.35 -15.92 9.97
CA GLU A 90 -6.56 -14.57 10.46
C GLU A 90 -5.84 -14.36 11.79
N ALA A 91 -5.29 -13.16 11.98
CA ALA A 91 -4.71 -12.72 13.23
C ALA A 91 -5.17 -11.30 13.59
N ASN A 92 -5.56 -11.13 14.86
CA ASN A 92 -5.94 -9.83 15.39
C ASN A 92 -4.73 -9.01 15.84
N GLY A 93 -4.87 -7.70 15.88
CA GLY A 93 -3.84 -6.83 16.47
C GLY A 93 -2.57 -6.71 15.64
N CYS A 94 -2.63 -7.04 14.35
CA CYS A 94 -1.53 -6.90 13.43
C CYS A 94 -1.23 -5.43 13.13
N THR A 95 0.03 -5.16 12.85
CA THR A 95 0.59 -3.88 12.43
C THR A 95 1.53 -4.16 11.27
N GLY A 96 1.41 -3.47 10.15
CA GLY A 96 2.20 -3.77 8.96
C GLY A 96 2.18 -2.63 7.95
N TYR A 97 2.98 -2.79 6.90
CA TYR A 97 3.07 -1.88 5.76
C TYR A 97 2.33 -2.51 4.58
N ARG A 98 1.43 -1.76 3.95
CA ARG A 98 0.77 -2.20 2.72
C ARG A 98 1.25 -1.35 1.55
#